data_AF-A0A7W1B911-F1
#
_entry.id   AF-A0A7W1B911-F1
#
_cell.length_a   1.000
_cell.length_b   1.000
_cell.length_c   1.000
_cell.angle_alpha   90.00
_cell.angle_beta   90.00
_cell.angle_gamma   90.00
#
_symmetry.space_group_name_H-M   'P 1'
#
loop_
_entity.id
_entity.type
_entity.pdbx_description
1 polymer ?
#
loop_
_entity_poly.entity_id
_entity_poly.type
_entity_poly.pdbx_seq_one_letter_code
_entity_poly.pdbx_strand_id
1 'polypeptide(L)'
;MTEPKWSKDEKPLLPLFDEALRLRDIGEVDAAINLLDEIVSRVPGRDSRLLSHSHIQLGHIYRNVIRDPKKAEPHFRAAVACAPTLELASMNLFHTLHALGRPKEAMREIIRLLSLTDSEGYRELLAEGFEDELPTAERMMAAHARALLERHRGNTS
;
A
#
# COMPACT_ATOMS: atom_id res chain seq x y z
N MET A 1 2.71 8.69 22.29
CA MET A 1 2.88 8.57 20.83
C MET A 1 3.97 9.53 20.39
N THR A 2 5.16 9.03 20.06
CA THR A 2 6.20 9.86 19.45
C THR A 2 5.77 10.22 18.04
N GLU A 3 5.80 11.51 17.69
CA GLU A 3 5.61 11.96 16.31
C GLU A 3 6.48 11.14 15.36
N PRO A 4 5.99 10.80 14.16
CA PRO A 4 6.79 10.11 13.17
C PRO A 4 8.06 10.93 12.89
N LYS A 5 9.23 10.32 13.12
CA LYS A 5 10.51 10.99 12.99
C LYS A 5 10.88 11.09 11.50
N TRP A 6 10.42 12.15 10.85
CA TRP A 6 10.81 12.50 9.48
C TRP A 6 12.32 12.76 9.38
N SER A 7 12.93 12.30 8.30
CA SER A 7 14.36 12.52 8.05
C SER A 7 14.68 14.00 7.78
N LYS A 8 15.96 14.38 7.82
CA LYS A 8 16.38 15.75 7.46
C LYS A 8 16.06 16.09 6.00
N ASP A 9 16.02 15.09 5.14
CA ASP A 9 15.75 15.25 3.71
C ASP A 9 14.25 15.26 3.42
N GLU A 10 13.43 14.62 4.25
CA GLU A 10 11.98 14.59 4.12
C GLU A 10 11.31 15.85 4.67
N LYS A 11 11.82 16.39 5.79
CA LYS A 11 11.22 17.56 6.47
C LYS A 11 10.94 18.76 5.56
N PRO A 12 11.86 19.18 4.67
CA PRO A 12 11.61 20.31 3.78
C PRO A 12 10.48 20.08 2.76
N LEU A 13 10.09 18.83 2.53
CA LEU A 13 9.08 18.43 1.56
C LEU A 13 7.70 18.20 2.19
N LEU A 14 7.59 18.22 3.53
CA LEU A 14 6.30 18.03 4.22
C LEU A 14 5.26 19.10 3.87
N PRO A 15 5.60 20.41 3.78
CA PRO A 15 4.60 21.41 3.38
C PRO A 15 4.06 21.17 1.96
N LEU A 16 4.91 20.66 1.06
CA LEU A 16 4.52 20.31 -0.31
C LEU A 16 3.56 19.11 -0.30
N PHE A 17 3.82 18.13 0.57
CA PHE A 17 2.95 16.97 0.75
C PHE A 17 1.59 17.35 1.32
N ASP A 18 1.57 18.19 2.36
CA ASP A 18 0.33 18.67 2.98
C ASP A 18 -0.52 19.45 1.98
N GLU A 19 0.10 20.31 1.16
CA GLU A 19 -0.59 21.04 0.10
C GLU A 19 -1.15 20.09 -0.99
N ALA A 20 -0.41 19.05 -1.35
CA ALA A 20 -0.90 18.05 -2.29
C ALA A 20 -2.16 17.32 -1.76
N LEU A 21 -2.20 16.98 -0.46
CA LEU A 21 -3.38 16.40 0.17
C LEU A 21 -4.56 17.37 0.16
N ARG A 22 -4.31 18.64 0.48
CA ARG A 22 -5.34 19.69 0.46
C ARG A 22 -5.93 19.84 -0.94
N LEU A 23 -5.09 19.92 -1.98
CA LEU A 23 -5.50 20.03 -3.38
C LEU A 23 -6.32 18.81 -3.83
N ARG A 24 -5.91 17.61 -3.45
CA ARG A 24 -6.68 16.38 -3.68
C ARG A 24 -8.08 16.49 -3.08
N ASP A 25 -8.17 16.94 -1.83
CA ASP A 25 -9.44 16.99 -1.08
C ASP A 25 -10.43 18.03 -1.62
N ILE A 26 -9.93 19.12 -2.21
CA ILE A 26 -10.78 20.11 -2.89
C ILE A 26 -11.03 19.80 -4.38
N GLY A 27 -10.52 18.67 -4.88
CA GLY A 27 -10.74 18.22 -6.26
C GLY A 27 -9.79 18.81 -7.31
N GLU A 28 -8.75 19.53 -6.89
CA GLU A 28 -7.67 20.03 -7.77
C GLU A 28 -6.65 18.92 -8.04
N VAL A 29 -7.13 17.87 -8.73
CA VAL A 29 -6.43 16.58 -8.88
C VAL A 29 -5.10 16.74 -9.61
N ASP A 30 -5.06 17.49 -10.71
CA ASP A 30 -3.85 17.66 -11.51
C ASP A 30 -2.75 18.39 -10.73
N ALA A 31 -3.13 19.42 -9.96
CA ALA A 31 -2.20 20.13 -9.10
C ALA A 31 -1.67 19.23 -7.98
N ALA A 32 -2.53 18.42 -7.36
CA ALA A 32 -2.12 17.43 -6.36
C ALA A 32 -1.11 16.42 -6.92
N ILE A 33 -1.36 15.88 -8.13
CA ILE A 33 -0.45 14.96 -8.81
C ILE A 33 0.91 15.63 -9.05
N ASN A 34 0.92 16.85 -9.58
CA ASN A 34 2.18 17.57 -9.86
C ASN A 34 3.05 17.75 -8.62
N LEU A 35 2.46 18.12 -7.48
CA LEU A 35 3.23 18.25 -6.22
C LEU A 35 3.71 16.89 -5.70
N LEU A 36 2.91 15.83 -5.83
CA LEU A 36 3.32 14.49 -5.44
C LEU A 36 4.47 13.95 -6.31
N ASP A 37 4.41 14.18 -7.62
CA ASP A 37 5.48 13.83 -8.56
C ASP A 37 6.77 14.63 -8.27
N GLU A 38 6.64 15.91 -7.92
CA GLU A 38 7.79 16.71 -7.46
C GLU A 38 8.44 16.07 -6.21
N ILE A 39 7.65 15.69 -5.21
CA ILE A 39 8.17 15.03 -4.01
C ILE A 39 8.88 13.73 -4.38
N VAL A 40 8.25 12.88 -5.18
CA VAL A 40 8.83 11.58 -5.61
C VAL A 40 10.15 11.78 -6.35
N SER A 41 10.30 12.85 -7.13
CA SER A 41 11.54 13.16 -7.84
C SER A 41 12.68 13.67 -6.94
N ARG A 42 12.35 14.23 -5.77
CA ARG A 42 13.30 14.89 -4.86
C ARG A 42 13.73 14.03 -3.68
N VAL A 43 12.91 13.05 -3.29
CA VAL A 43 13.22 12.19 -2.14
C VAL A 43 14.22 11.10 -2.54
N PRO A 44 15.38 11.02 -1.87
CA PRO A 44 16.38 10.01 -2.20
C PRO A 44 16.04 8.63 -1.61
N GLY A 45 16.34 7.58 -2.37
CA GLY A 45 16.57 6.23 -1.85
C GLY A 45 15.34 5.36 -1.57
N ARG A 46 15.63 4.10 -1.24
CA ARG A 46 14.67 3.15 -0.67
C ARG A 46 14.53 3.46 0.84
N ASP A 47 13.44 3.01 1.47
CA ASP A 47 13.14 3.21 2.90
C ASP A 47 12.73 4.63 3.32
N SER A 48 12.34 5.51 2.37
CA SER A 48 11.70 6.78 2.72
C SER A 48 10.22 6.60 3.04
N ARG A 49 9.81 7.09 4.22
CA ARG A 49 8.42 7.13 4.65
C ARG A 49 7.62 8.09 3.77
N LEU A 50 8.16 9.29 3.53
CA LEU A 50 7.49 10.28 2.69
C LEU A 50 7.30 9.76 1.27
N LEU A 51 8.33 9.15 0.67
CA LEU A 51 8.25 8.55 -0.66
C LEU A 51 7.16 7.47 -0.73
N SER A 52 7.10 6.57 0.26
CA SER A 52 6.05 5.57 0.34
C SER A 52 4.65 6.19 0.44
N HIS A 53 4.47 7.23 1.25
CA HIS A 53 3.17 7.89 1.40
C HIS A 53 2.77 8.66 0.15
N SER A 54 3.70 9.36 -0.51
CA SER A 54 3.44 10.06 -1.79
C SER A 54 2.99 9.08 -2.88
N HIS A 55 3.64 7.92 -2.98
CA HIS A 55 3.19 6.88 -3.89
C HIS A 55 1.81 6.31 -3.54
N ILE A 56 1.48 6.13 -2.24
CA ILE A 56 0.11 5.75 -1.84
C ILE A 56 -0.90 6.79 -2.31
N GLN A 57 -0.59 8.08 -2.19
CA GLN A 57 -1.49 9.15 -2.62
C GLN A 57 -1.72 9.18 -4.13
N LEU A 58 -0.64 9.10 -4.91
CA LEU A 58 -0.74 8.99 -6.38
C LEU A 58 -1.58 7.77 -6.79
N GLY A 59 -1.32 6.60 -6.20
CA GLY A 59 -2.10 5.41 -6.44
C GLY A 59 -3.57 5.57 -6.08
N HIS A 60 -3.88 6.22 -4.95
CA HIS A 60 -5.26 6.52 -4.54
C HIS A 60 -5.97 7.43 -5.52
N ILE A 61 -5.31 8.49 -5.98
CA ILE A 61 -5.84 9.43 -6.97
C ILE A 61 -6.16 8.67 -8.25
N TYR A 62 -5.21 7.90 -8.79
CA TYR A 62 -5.44 7.15 -10.02
C TYR A 62 -6.55 6.11 -9.88
N ARG A 63 -6.57 5.34 -8.78
CA ARG A 63 -7.56 4.26 -8.60
C ARG A 63 -8.97 4.80 -8.35
N ASN A 64 -9.12 5.79 -7.47
CA ASN A 64 -10.42 6.16 -6.92
C ASN A 64 -11.01 7.42 -7.56
N VAL A 65 -10.17 8.37 -7.96
CA VAL A 65 -10.62 9.64 -8.54
C VAL A 65 -10.65 9.54 -10.06
N ILE A 66 -9.52 9.19 -10.67
CA ILE A 66 -9.39 9.04 -12.13
C ILE A 66 -10.01 7.73 -12.62
N ARG A 67 -10.18 6.74 -11.73
CA ARG A 67 -10.72 5.40 -12.03
C ARG A 67 -9.87 4.61 -13.04
N ASP A 68 -8.55 4.79 -12.96
CA ASP A 68 -7.55 4.08 -13.75
C ASP A 68 -6.64 3.22 -12.84
N PRO A 69 -7.07 2.00 -12.47
CA PRO A 69 -6.28 1.11 -11.62
C PRO A 69 -4.97 0.67 -12.30
N LYS A 70 -4.86 0.74 -13.63
CA LYS A 70 -3.61 0.39 -14.34
C LYS A 70 -2.53 1.43 -14.09
N LYS A 71 -2.90 2.72 -14.02
CA LYS A 71 -1.99 3.79 -13.59
C LYS A 71 -1.71 3.76 -12.09
N ALA A 72 -2.63 3.28 -11.27
CA ALA A 72 -2.43 3.20 -9.83
C ALA A 72 -1.41 2.13 -9.40
N GLU A 73 -1.43 0.96 -10.05
CA GLU A 73 -0.57 -0.19 -9.71
C GLU A 73 0.92 0.16 -9.54
N PRO A 74 1.60 0.84 -10.50
CA PRO A 74 3.03 1.13 -10.37
C PRO A 74 3.34 1.97 -9.12
N HIS A 75 2.46 2.89 -8.72
CA HIS A 75 2.68 3.67 -7.49
C HIS A 75 2.53 2.79 -6.25
N PHE A 76 1.52 1.92 -6.17
CA PHE A 76 1.42 1.02 -5.00
C PHE A 76 2.57 0.02 -4.92
N ARG A 77 3.09 -0.47 -6.04
CA ARG A 77 4.32 -1.28 -6.05
C ARG A 77 5.53 -0.49 -5.57
N ALA A 78 5.67 0.77 -5.97
CA ALA A 78 6.73 1.64 -5.49
C ALA A 78 6.60 1.92 -3.97
N ALA A 79 5.37 2.13 -3.46
CA ALA A 79 5.13 2.28 -2.03
C ALA A 79 5.55 1.03 -1.25
N VAL A 80 5.17 -0.17 -1.71
CA VAL A 80 5.60 -1.44 -1.12
C VAL A 80 7.11 -1.62 -1.16
N ALA A 81 7.77 -1.22 -2.25
CA ALA A 81 9.22 -1.29 -2.36
C ALA A 81 9.94 -0.31 -1.41
N CYS A 82 9.31 0.83 -1.09
CA CYS A 82 9.83 1.80 -0.13
C CYS A 82 9.58 1.39 1.32
N ALA A 83 8.44 0.74 1.61
CA ALA A 83 8.10 0.31 2.96
C ALA A 83 7.50 -1.11 2.93
N PRO A 84 8.34 -2.17 2.88
CA PRO A 84 7.87 -3.54 2.67
C PRO A 84 6.94 -4.08 3.77
N THR A 85 7.03 -3.55 4.98
CA THR A 85 6.19 -3.93 6.13
C THR A 85 5.00 -3.00 6.34
N LEU A 86 4.81 -1.99 5.50
CA LEU A 86 3.67 -1.07 5.62
C LEU A 86 2.39 -1.73 5.08
N GLU A 87 1.54 -2.16 6.00
CA GLU A 87 0.24 -2.78 5.70
C GLU A 87 -0.61 -1.94 4.73
N LEU A 88 -0.68 -0.61 4.96
CA LEU A 88 -1.44 0.30 4.11
C LEU A 88 -0.99 0.26 2.63
N ALA A 89 0.31 0.14 2.35
CA ALA A 89 0.82 0.02 0.98
C ALA A 89 0.45 -1.34 0.38
N SER A 90 0.62 -2.40 1.17
CA SER A 90 0.30 -3.78 0.78
C SER A 90 -1.19 -3.95 0.45
N MET A 91 -2.08 -3.47 1.31
CA MET A 91 -3.54 -3.55 1.09
C MET A 91 -3.96 -2.79 -0.17
N ASN A 92 -3.40 -1.61 -0.40
CA ASN A 92 -3.69 -0.85 -1.60
C ASN A 92 -3.22 -1.57 -2.87
N LEU A 93 -2.06 -2.22 -2.85
CA LEU A 93 -1.60 -3.05 -3.95
C LEU A 93 -2.51 -4.28 -4.14
N PHE A 94 -2.88 -4.97 -3.05
CA PHE A 94 -3.82 -6.10 -3.07
C PHE A 94 -5.14 -5.73 -3.75
N HIS A 95 -5.83 -4.68 -3.28
CA HIS A 95 -7.12 -4.26 -3.83
C HIS A 95 -6.99 -3.82 -5.30
N THR A 96 -5.87 -3.18 -5.67
CA THR A 96 -5.62 -2.77 -7.06
C THR A 96 -5.42 -3.98 -7.96
N LEU A 97 -4.63 -4.98 -7.53
CA LEU A 97 -4.43 -6.21 -8.27
C LEU A 97 -5.73 -7.02 -8.40
N HIS A 98 -6.54 -7.04 -7.34
CA HIS A 98 -7.85 -7.67 -7.38
C HIS A 98 -8.78 -6.97 -8.39
N ALA A 99 -8.86 -5.64 -8.36
CA ALA A 99 -9.66 -4.84 -9.31
C ALA A 99 -9.18 -5.01 -10.77
N LEU A 100 -7.90 -5.32 -10.99
CA LEU A 100 -7.34 -5.63 -12.29
C LEU A 100 -7.54 -7.08 -12.74
N GLY A 101 -8.27 -7.90 -11.96
CA GLY A 101 -8.51 -9.31 -12.28
C GLY A 101 -7.26 -10.19 -12.13
N ARG A 102 -6.33 -9.81 -11.24
CA ARG A 102 -5.06 -10.54 -10.98
C ARG A 102 -5.05 -11.14 -9.56
N PRO A 103 -6.02 -12.01 -9.20
CA PRO A 103 -6.16 -12.53 -7.83
C PRO A 103 -4.93 -13.30 -7.36
N LYS A 104 -4.25 -14.03 -8.27
CA LYS A 104 -3.00 -14.73 -7.94
C LYS A 104 -1.91 -13.81 -7.42
N GLU A 105 -1.76 -12.64 -8.02
CA GLU A 105 -0.75 -11.67 -7.58
C GLU A 105 -1.20 -10.95 -6.31
N ALA A 106 -2.50 -10.69 -6.17
CA ALA A 106 -3.06 -10.15 -4.94
C ALA A 106 -2.75 -11.08 -3.75
N MET A 107 -2.96 -12.39 -3.90
CA MET A 107 -2.61 -13.37 -2.86
C MET A 107 -1.12 -13.46 -2.57
N ARG A 108 -0.25 -13.32 -3.60
CA ARG A 108 1.20 -13.23 -3.38
C ARG A 108 1.57 -12.03 -2.54
N GLU A 109 0.89 -10.89 -2.71
CA GLU A 109 1.15 -9.69 -1.93
C GLU A 109 0.77 -9.88 -0.46
N ILE A 110 -0.36 -10.53 -0.17
CA ILE A 110 -0.74 -10.92 1.20
C ILE A 110 0.37 -11.76 1.83
N ILE A 111 0.79 -12.85 1.16
CA ILE A 111 1.83 -13.74 1.65
C ILE A 111 3.15 -12.99 1.86
N ARG A 112 3.49 -12.07 0.95
CA ARG A 112 4.72 -11.25 1.04
C ARG A 112 4.73 -10.43 2.32
N LEU A 113 3.65 -9.70 2.63
CA LEU A 113 3.58 -8.92 3.86
C LEU A 113 3.64 -9.83 5.10
N LEU A 114 2.81 -10.87 5.10
CA LEU A 114 2.68 -11.78 6.25
C LEU A 114 3.94 -12.61 6.53
N SER A 115 4.81 -12.78 5.54
CA SER A 115 6.13 -13.39 5.76
C SER A 115 7.09 -12.47 6.52
N LEU A 116 6.83 -11.15 6.53
CA LEU A 116 7.68 -10.14 7.15
C LEU A 116 7.13 -9.64 8.49
N THR A 117 5.80 -9.51 8.60
CA THR A 117 5.13 -8.94 9.77
C THR A 117 3.70 -9.45 9.89
N ASP A 118 3.15 -9.40 11.10
CA ASP A 118 1.72 -9.60 11.31
C ASP A 118 0.89 -8.45 10.71
N SER A 119 -0.40 -8.71 10.45
CA SER A 119 -1.34 -7.75 9.85
C SER A 119 -2.75 -8.01 10.35
N GLU A 120 -3.36 -6.98 10.94
CA GLU A 120 -4.76 -7.03 11.38
C GLU A 120 -5.71 -6.94 10.19
N GLY A 121 -5.41 -6.06 9.22
CA GLY A 121 -6.25 -5.89 8.03
C GLY A 121 -6.37 -7.17 7.20
N TYR A 122 -5.28 -7.92 7.01
CA TYR A 122 -5.36 -9.21 6.31
C TYR A 122 -5.99 -10.33 7.14
N ARG A 123 -5.95 -10.24 8.48
CA ARG A 123 -6.68 -11.18 9.33
C ARG A 123 -8.18 -11.00 9.17
N GLU A 124 -8.66 -9.75 9.19
CA GLU A 124 -10.06 -9.42 8.97
C GLU A 124 -10.50 -9.85 7.57
N LEU A 125 -9.75 -9.45 6.54
CA LEU A 125 -10.03 -9.80 5.15
C LEU A 125 -10.15 -11.32 4.92
N LEU A 126 -9.25 -12.11 5.53
CA LEU A 126 -9.27 -13.57 5.38
C LEU A 126 -10.33 -14.25 6.25
N ALA A 127 -10.86 -13.57 7.28
CA ALA A 127 -11.98 -14.05 8.09
C ALA A 127 -13.32 -13.84 7.40
N GLU A 128 -13.44 -12.83 6.52
CA GLU A 128 -14.65 -12.54 5.74
C GLU A 128 -14.96 -13.57 4.64
N GLY A 129 -14.10 -14.58 4.44
CA GLY A 129 -14.36 -15.65 3.47
C GLY A 129 -14.11 -15.26 2.01
N PHE A 130 -13.39 -14.16 1.75
CA PHE A 130 -13.01 -13.71 0.39
C PHE A 130 -12.41 -14.83 -0.49
N GLU A 131 -11.78 -15.82 0.11
CA GLU A 131 -11.17 -16.96 -0.58
C GLU A 131 -12.16 -17.95 -1.21
N ASP A 132 -13.42 -17.97 -0.78
CA ASP A 132 -14.41 -18.95 -1.25
C ASP A 132 -14.72 -18.75 -2.75
N GLU A 133 -14.60 -17.51 -3.22
CA GLU A 133 -14.81 -17.12 -4.62
C GLU A 133 -13.54 -17.31 -5.49
N LEU A 134 -12.40 -17.63 -4.89
CA LEU A 134 -11.13 -17.76 -5.59
C LEU A 134 -10.98 -19.13 -6.29
N PRO A 135 -10.20 -19.22 -7.38
CA PRO A 135 -9.83 -20.51 -7.93
C PRO A 135 -8.99 -21.35 -6.95
N THR A 136 -8.91 -22.67 -7.18
CA THR A 136 -8.27 -23.61 -6.25
C THR A 136 -6.83 -23.24 -5.88
N ALA A 137 -6.05 -22.74 -6.83
CA ALA A 137 -4.66 -22.38 -6.58
C ALA A 137 -4.54 -21.22 -5.58
N GLU A 138 -5.38 -20.20 -5.71
CA GLU A 138 -5.42 -19.03 -4.84
C GLU A 138 -5.99 -19.37 -3.46
N ARG A 139 -6.94 -20.31 -3.35
CA ARG A 139 -7.38 -20.85 -2.04
C ARG A 139 -6.23 -21.49 -1.26
N MET A 140 -5.35 -22.23 -1.92
CA MET A 140 -4.15 -22.77 -1.24
C MET A 140 -3.22 -21.66 -0.75
N MET A 141 -3.12 -20.56 -1.50
CA MET A 141 -2.35 -19.38 -1.08
C MET A 141 -3.01 -18.68 0.13
N ALA A 142 -4.34 -18.64 0.19
CA ALA A 142 -5.08 -18.09 1.32
C ALA A 142 -4.90 -18.93 2.59
N ALA A 143 -4.93 -20.26 2.47
CA ALA A 143 -4.58 -21.17 3.57
C ALA A 143 -3.15 -20.95 4.07
N HIS A 144 -2.19 -20.73 3.16
CA HIS A 144 -0.81 -20.40 3.53
C HIS A 144 -0.72 -19.05 4.27
N ALA A 145 -1.43 -18.02 3.79
CA ALA A 145 -1.51 -16.72 4.46
C ALA A 145 -2.06 -16.83 5.89
N ARG A 146 -3.12 -17.62 6.11
CA ARG A 146 -3.65 -17.89 7.46
C ARG A 146 -2.62 -18.57 8.38
N ALA A 147 -1.86 -19.53 7.85
CA ALA A 147 -0.81 -20.19 8.63
C ALA A 147 0.29 -19.20 9.09
N LEU A 148 0.61 -18.20 8.27
CA LEU A 148 1.54 -17.13 8.65
C LEU A 148 0.98 -16.26 9.78
N LEU A 149 -0.31 -15.89 9.73
CA LEU A 149 -0.97 -15.14 10.81
C LEU A 149 -0.96 -15.90 12.15
N GLU A 150 -1.27 -17.20 12.13
CA GLU A 150 -1.24 -18.03 13.35
C GLU A 150 0.17 -18.17 13.93
N ARG A 151 1.19 -18.24 13.07
CA ARG A 151 2.59 -18.25 13.52
C ARG A 151 2.95 -16.97 14.27
N HIS A 152 2.50 -15.80 13.79
CA HIS A 152 2.75 -14.53 14.48
C HIS A 152 2.07 -14.46 15.85
N ARG A 153 0.85 -15.00 15.99
CA ARG A 153 0.16 -15.13 17.29
C ARG A 153 0.92 -15.99 18.30
N GLY A 154 1.49 -17.11 17.83
CA GLY A 154 2.26 -18.02 18.69
C GLY A 154 3.61 -17.45 19.16
N ASN A 155 4.19 -16.49 18.44
CA ASN A 155 5.45 -15.84 18.80
C ASN A 155 5.28 -14.68 19.81
N THR A 156 4.04 -14.24 20.07
CA THR A 156 3.73 -13.16 21.01
C THR A 156 3.28 -13.65 22.41
N SER A 157 3.41 -14.97 22.68
CA SER A 157 3.12 -15.61 23.97
C SER A 157 4.40 -15.96 24.72
#